data_AF-A0A9P0K297-F1
#
_entry.id   AF-A0A9P0K297-F1
#
_cell.length_a   1.000
_cell.length_b   1.000
_cell.length_c   1.000
_cell.angle_alpha   90.00
_cell.angle_beta   90.00
_cell.angle_gamma   90.00
#
_symmetry.space_group_name_H-M   'P 1'
#
loop_
_entity.id
_entity.type
_entity.pdbx_description
1 polymer ?
#
loop_
_entity_poly.entity_id
_entity_poly.type
_entity_poly.pdbx_seq_one_letter_code
_entity_poly.pdbx_strand_id
1 'polypeptide(L)'
;MKNPTEQTLAIGEVVEEPKNGDHADDGNILAAGPSNVTQKLGFLESSEPSNICNLRVRRSPVYFGDFKISDLNNVQRRKRFWKTAHETVHKFQKINKYNQCKIRSQRNKIKSLNSLVDELPKEKRISAAQSIVLKVDI
;
A
#
# COMPACT_ATOMS: atom_id res chain seq x y z
N MET A 1 -7.98 -47.56 7.94
CA MET A 1 -9.36 -47.02 8.00
C MET A 1 -9.51 -46.17 9.24
N LYS A 2 -9.53 -44.85 9.10
CA LYS A 2 -10.03 -43.88 10.11
C LYS A 2 -10.52 -42.65 9.32
N ASN A 3 -11.82 -42.42 9.33
CA ASN A 3 -12.48 -41.28 8.68
C ASN A 3 -12.40 -40.04 9.59
N PRO A 4 -12.28 -38.83 9.04
CA PRO A 4 -12.65 -37.61 9.75
C PRO A 4 -14.06 -37.15 9.37
N THR A 5 -14.80 -36.87 10.42
CA THR A 5 -16.21 -36.51 10.53
C THR A 5 -16.56 -35.15 9.92
N GLU A 6 -17.74 -35.11 9.29
CA GLU A 6 -18.48 -33.95 8.82
C GLU A 6 -18.78 -32.96 9.96
N GLN A 7 -18.56 -31.66 9.74
CA GLN A 7 -19.34 -30.62 10.41
C GLN A 7 -19.65 -29.51 9.42
N THR A 8 -20.85 -29.59 8.89
CA THR A 8 -21.54 -28.53 8.15
C THR A 8 -22.21 -27.62 9.17
N LEU A 9 -21.84 -26.35 9.23
CA LEU A 9 -22.64 -25.32 9.92
C LEU A 9 -22.99 -24.23 8.91
N ALA A 10 -24.24 -24.25 8.47
CA ALA A 10 -24.87 -23.24 7.64
C ALA A 10 -25.53 -22.19 8.55
N ILE A 11 -25.07 -20.95 8.49
CA ILE A 11 -25.80 -19.73 8.88
C ILE A 11 -25.21 -18.63 7.96
N GLY A 12 -25.89 -17.98 7.04
CA GLY A 12 -27.31 -17.65 6.99
C GLY A 12 -27.55 -16.25 7.55
N GLU A 13 -26.91 -15.21 7.00
CA GLU A 13 -27.32 -13.83 7.27
C GLU A 13 -27.16 -12.96 6.01
N VAL A 14 -28.30 -12.46 5.55
CA VAL A 14 -28.49 -11.53 4.44
C VAL A 14 -27.97 -10.17 4.88
N VAL A 15 -27.02 -9.61 4.15
CA VAL A 15 -26.68 -8.18 4.27
C VAL A 15 -27.02 -7.50 2.96
N GLU A 16 -28.06 -6.67 3.06
CA GLU A 16 -28.55 -5.72 2.07
C GLU A 16 -27.42 -4.81 1.52
N GLU A 17 -27.53 -4.49 0.23
CA GLU A 17 -26.76 -3.45 -0.46
C GLU A 17 -26.94 -2.06 0.18
N PRO A 18 -25.96 -1.16 -0.01
CA PRO A 18 -26.29 0.22 -0.34
C PRO A 18 -25.93 0.54 -1.80
N LYS A 19 -26.95 1.04 -2.50
CA LYS A 19 -26.92 1.61 -3.84
C LYS A 19 -25.99 2.82 -3.93
N ASN A 20 -25.27 2.86 -5.06
CA ASN A 20 -24.82 3.98 -5.89
C ASN A 20 -24.61 5.36 -5.23
N GLY A 21 -23.36 5.81 -5.28
CA GLY A 21 -22.96 7.22 -5.26
C GLY A 21 -21.89 7.45 -6.32
N ASP A 22 -22.09 8.46 -7.15
CA ASP A 22 -21.53 8.58 -8.49
C ASP A 22 -20.03 8.88 -8.60
N HIS A 23 -19.46 8.21 -9.60
CA HIS A 23 -18.41 8.59 -10.54
C HIS A 23 -17.81 10.02 -10.45
N ALA A 24 -16.48 10.07 -10.28
CA ALA A 24 -15.59 11.03 -10.92
C ALA A 24 -14.37 10.20 -11.39
N ASP A 25 -14.38 9.71 -12.62
CA ASP A 25 -13.81 10.33 -13.83
C ASP A 25 -12.30 10.60 -13.71
N ASP A 26 -11.56 9.52 -13.99
CA ASP A 26 -10.44 9.40 -14.92
C ASP A 26 -9.45 10.58 -15.06
N GLY A 27 -8.35 10.47 -14.30
CA GLY A 27 -7.10 11.19 -14.55
C GLY A 27 -5.96 10.22 -14.84
N ASN A 28 -6.02 9.55 -15.98
CA ASN A 28 -4.93 8.77 -16.58
C ASN A 28 -3.66 9.63 -16.75
N ILE A 29 -2.53 9.24 -16.14
CA ILE A 29 -1.20 9.57 -16.67
C ILE A 29 -0.30 8.33 -16.58
N LEU A 30 -0.67 7.28 -17.31
CA LEU A 30 0.30 6.38 -17.93
C LEU A 30 0.67 6.96 -19.30
N ALA A 31 1.80 7.66 -19.40
CA ALA A 31 2.64 7.81 -20.60
C ALA A 31 3.88 8.64 -20.18
N ALA A 32 5.11 8.36 -20.58
CA ALA A 32 5.53 7.90 -21.89
C ALA A 32 6.70 6.92 -21.79
N GLY A 33 6.56 5.78 -22.47
CA GLY A 33 7.74 5.07 -22.97
C GLY A 33 8.38 5.90 -24.09
N PRO A 34 9.70 5.92 -24.23
CA PRO A 34 10.32 6.60 -25.35
C PRO A 34 9.97 5.86 -26.65
N SER A 35 9.14 6.51 -27.46
CA SER A 35 8.98 6.26 -28.89
C SER A 35 10.22 6.78 -29.60
N ASN A 36 10.92 5.93 -30.34
CA ASN A 36 11.88 6.36 -31.35
C ASN A 36 11.77 5.50 -32.61
N VAL A 37 10.65 5.66 -33.31
CA VAL A 37 10.64 5.47 -34.77
C VAL A 37 10.98 6.80 -35.42
N THR A 38 11.70 6.74 -36.55
CA THR A 38 12.14 7.83 -37.47
C THR A 38 13.64 8.11 -37.31
N GLN A 39 14.55 7.97 -38.29
CA GLN A 39 14.51 7.80 -39.74
C GLN A 39 15.85 7.19 -40.17
N LYS A 40 15.85 6.30 -41.17
CA LYS A 40 17.06 5.88 -41.89
C LYS A 40 17.12 6.72 -43.17
N LEU A 41 18.07 7.66 -43.30
CA LEU A 41 18.76 8.04 -44.55
C LEU A 41 19.75 9.20 -44.30
N GLY A 42 20.98 9.09 -44.84
CA GLY A 42 21.86 10.25 -45.06
C GLY A 42 23.27 10.08 -44.51
N PHE A 43 24.17 9.65 -45.38
CA PHE A 43 25.63 9.68 -45.20
C PHE A 43 26.09 11.14 -45.22
N LEU A 44 26.83 11.59 -44.19
CA LEU A 44 27.69 12.77 -44.25
C LEU A 44 28.79 12.58 -43.21
N GLU A 45 30.00 12.29 -43.69
CA GLU A 45 31.22 12.28 -42.90
C GLU A 45 31.45 13.68 -42.32
N SER A 46 31.55 13.77 -40.99
CA SER A 46 32.03 14.94 -40.29
C SER A 46 33.11 14.48 -39.31
N SER A 47 34.36 14.76 -39.69
CA SER A 47 35.55 14.47 -38.89
C SER A 47 35.71 15.52 -37.79
N GLU A 48 35.24 15.21 -36.58
CA GLU A 48 35.68 15.88 -35.36
C GLU A 48 36.01 14.85 -34.27
N PRO A 49 37.08 15.05 -33.48
CA PRO A 49 37.48 14.10 -32.45
C PRO A 49 36.45 14.13 -31.31
N SER A 50 35.53 13.17 -31.34
CA SER A 50 34.54 13.00 -30.28
C SER A 50 35.27 12.65 -28.98
N ASN A 51 35.27 13.58 -28.02
CA ASN A 51 35.59 13.28 -26.63
C ASN A 51 34.61 12.21 -26.15
N ILE A 52 35.06 10.95 -26.11
CA ILE A 52 34.28 9.81 -25.63
C ILE A 52 34.13 9.97 -24.10
N CYS A 53 33.21 10.83 -23.68
CA CYS A 53 32.67 10.76 -22.33
C CYS A 53 32.00 9.40 -22.22
N ASN A 54 32.65 8.47 -21.52
CA ASN A 54 32.13 7.14 -21.21
C ASN A 54 30.82 7.28 -20.40
N LEU A 55 29.72 7.49 -21.10
CA LEU A 55 28.37 7.53 -20.55
C LEU A 55 28.09 6.12 -20.03
N ARG A 56 28.32 5.88 -18.72
CA ARG A 56 27.95 4.61 -18.09
C ARG A 56 26.43 4.49 -18.20
N VAL A 57 25.98 3.74 -19.20
CA VAL A 57 24.56 3.41 -19.38
C VAL A 57 24.08 2.80 -18.07
N ARG A 58 23.20 3.53 -17.36
CA ARG A 58 22.61 3.02 -16.13
C ARG A 58 21.82 1.78 -16.48
N ARG A 59 22.17 0.65 -15.85
CA ARG A 59 21.43 -0.59 -16.03
C ARG A 59 20.01 -0.40 -15.48
N SER A 60 19.02 -0.87 -16.22
CA SER A 60 17.63 -0.87 -15.77
C SER A 60 17.49 -1.60 -14.43
N PRO A 61 16.59 -1.14 -13.55
CA PRO A 61 16.30 -1.82 -12.30
C PRO A 61 15.82 -3.25 -12.58
N VAL A 62 16.25 -4.19 -11.74
CA VAL A 62 15.89 -5.60 -11.82
C VAL A 62 14.99 -5.95 -10.65
N TYR A 63 13.82 -6.50 -10.95
CA TYR A 63 12.78 -6.86 -10.00
C TYR A 63 12.68 -8.37 -9.83
N PHE A 64 11.93 -8.82 -8.82
CA PHE A 64 11.71 -10.24 -8.56
C PHE A 64 11.14 -11.00 -9.77
N GLY A 65 10.20 -10.40 -10.49
CA GLY A 65 9.56 -11.00 -11.66
C GLY A 65 10.49 -11.22 -12.86
N ASP A 66 11.67 -10.60 -12.85
CA ASP A 66 12.63 -10.71 -13.95
C ASP A 66 13.47 -12.01 -13.89
N PHE A 67 13.39 -12.74 -12.78
CA PHE A 67 14.13 -13.98 -12.57
C PHE A 67 13.28 -15.20 -12.87
N LYS A 68 13.81 -16.09 -13.70
CA LYS A 68 13.23 -17.43 -13.94
C LYS A 68 13.89 -18.45 -13.01
N ILE A 69 13.21 -19.57 -12.75
CA ILE A 69 13.78 -20.67 -11.95
C ILE A 69 15.11 -21.15 -12.52
N SER A 70 15.21 -21.23 -13.86
CA SER A 70 16.45 -21.59 -14.57
C SER A 70 17.63 -20.65 -14.25
N ASP A 71 17.37 -19.41 -13.87
CA ASP A 71 18.43 -18.43 -13.56
C ASP A 71 19.15 -18.76 -12.26
N LEU A 72 18.52 -19.55 -11.39
CA LEU A 72 19.17 -20.05 -10.18
C LEU A 72 20.27 -21.07 -10.50
N ASN A 73 20.32 -21.65 -11.71
CA ASN A 73 21.42 -22.54 -12.10
C ASN A 73 22.71 -21.78 -12.41
N ASN A 74 22.62 -20.49 -12.76
CA ASN A 74 23.78 -19.64 -13.01
C ASN A 74 24.22 -18.91 -11.72
N VAL A 75 25.48 -19.07 -11.32
CA VAL A 75 26.03 -18.48 -10.08
C VAL A 75 25.86 -16.96 -10.03
N GLN A 76 26.11 -16.25 -11.13
CA GLN A 76 26.00 -14.79 -11.16
C GLN A 76 24.54 -14.33 -11.07
N ARG A 77 23.63 -15.00 -11.78
CA ARG A 77 22.19 -14.67 -11.73
C ARG A 77 21.59 -15.04 -10.38
N ARG A 78 21.96 -16.18 -9.79
CA ARG A 78 21.59 -16.57 -8.42
C ARG A 78 22.01 -15.52 -7.38
N LYS A 79 23.24 -15.01 -7.46
CA LYS A 79 23.72 -13.93 -6.57
C LYS A 79 22.88 -12.67 -6.71
N ARG A 80 22.54 -12.28 -7.94
CA ARG A 80 21.67 -11.11 -8.19
C ARG A 80 20.26 -11.32 -7.66
N PHE A 81 19.68 -12.51 -7.86
CA PHE A 81 18.37 -12.87 -7.32
C PHE A 81 18.33 -12.68 -5.81
N TRP A 82 19.28 -13.27 -5.07
CA TRP A 82 19.31 -13.15 -3.61
C TRP A 82 19.49 -11.72 -3.13
N LYS A 83 20.29 -10.92 -3.84
CA LYS A 83 20.44 -9.49 -3.54
C LYS A 83 19.12 -8.74 -3.72
N THR A 84 18.51 -8.84 -4.89
CA THR A 84 17.21 -8.20 -5.18
C THR A 84 16.13 -8.67 -4.21
N ALA A 85 16.15 -9.96 -3.87
CA ALA A 85 15.20 -10.56 -2.95
C ALA A 85 15.31 -9.96 -1.56
N HIS A 86 16.53 -9.90 -1.03
CA HIS A 86 16.78 -9.34 0.29
C HIS A 86 16.42 -7.85 0.37
N GLU A 87 16.82 -7.07 -0.64
CA GLU A 87 16.49 -5.64 -0.73
C GLU A 87 14.97 -5.42 -0.74
N THR A 88 14.25 -6.22 -1.52
CA THR A 88 12.80 -6.12 -1.64
C THR A 88 12.09 -6.50 -0.33
N VAL A 89 12.47 -7.63 0.28
CA VAL A 89 11.90 -8.07 1.56
C VAL A 89 12.14 -7.01 2.64
N HIS A 90 13.36 -6.47 2.72
CA HIS A 90 13.70 -5.43 3.69
C HIS A 90 12.89 -4.14 3.46
N LYS A 91 12.66 -3.75 2.20
CA LYS A 91 11.77 -2.62 1.85
C LYS A 91 10.34 -2.87 2.34
N PHE A 92 9.79 -4.05 2.08
CA PHE A 92 8.44 -4.40 2.54
C PHE A 92 8.34 -4.45 4.06
N GLN A 93 9.34 -4.98 4.76
CA GLN A 93 9.38 -4.99 6.23
C GLN A 93 9.31 -3.57 6.81
N LYS A 94 10.05 -2.62 6.23
CA LYS A 94 10.00 -1.20 6.64
C LYS A 94 8.61 -0.60 6.45
N ILE A 95 8.00 -0.84 5.29
CA ILE A 95 6.65 -0.35 4.98
C ILE A 95 5.63 -0.96 5.95
N ASN A 96 5.70 -2.27 6.20
CA ASN A 96 4.81 -2.95 7.13
C ASN A 96 4.96 -2.41 8.55
N LYS A 97 6.18 -2.17 9.03
CA LYS A 97 6.43 -1.57 10.35
C LYS A 97 5.80 -0.18 10.45
N TYR A 98 6.00 0.66 9.42
CA TYR A 98 5.38 1.99 9.37
C TYR A 98 3.84 1.90 9.42
N ASN A 99 3.25 1.03 8.61
CA ASN A 99 1.80 0.83 8.55
C ASN A 99 1.25 0.32 9.89
N GLN A 100 1.94 -0.62 10.55
CA GLN A 100 1.57 -1.10 11.88
C GLN A 100 1.58 0.03 12.92
N CYS A 101 2.59 0.90 12.91
CA CYS A 101 2.64 2.08 13.78
C CYS A 101 1.47 3.04 13.50
N LYS A 102 1.15 3.27 12.23
CA LYS A 102 0.03 4.14 11.82
C LYS A 102 -1.32 3.58 12.29
N ILE A 103 -1.55 2.27 12.11
CA ILE A 103 -2.75 1.57 12.60
C ILE A 103 -2.86 1.68 14.12
N ARG A 104 -1.75 1.47 14.85
CA ARG A 104 -1.74 1.61 16.32
C ARG A 104 -2.12 3.02 16.75
N SER A 105 -1.56 4.05 16.10
CA SER A 105 -1.89 5.44 16.40
C SER A 105 -3.37 5.74 16.17
N GLN A 106 -3.93 5.29 15.03
CA GLN A 106 -5.35 5.46 14.72
C GLN A 106 -6.25 4.75 15.73
N ARG A 107 -5.92 3.51 16.10
CA ARG A 107 -6.66 2.77 17.14
C ARG A 107 -6.65 3.51 18.48
N ASN A 108 -5.54 4.12 18.87
CA ASN A 108 -5.46 4.92 20.09
C ASN A 108 -6.37 6.17 20.02
N LYS A 109 -6.42 6.84 18.87
CA LYS A 109 -7.34 7.97 18.65
C LYS A 109 -8.80 7.54 18.79
N ILE A 110 -9.16 6.42 18.16
CA ILE A 110 -10.52 5.86 18.28
C ILE A 110 -10.86 5.55 19.73
N LYS A 111 -9.95 4.91 20.47
CA LYS A 111 -10.15 4.64 21.91
C LYS A 111 -10.35 5.92 22.72
N SER A 112 -9.55 6.95 22.47
CA SER A 112 -9.68 8.24 23.15
C SER A 112 -11.03 8.90 22.84
N LEU A 113 -11.46 8.89 21.57
CA LEU A 113 -12.75 9.44 21.16
C LEU A 113 -13.91 8.67 21.79
N ASN A 114 -13.84 7.34 21.82
CA ASN A 114 -14.87 6.52 22.46
C ASN A 114 -14.96 6.82 23.97
N SER A 115 -13.82 7.02 24.65
CA SER A 115 -13.81 7.42 26.06
C SER A 115 -14.56 8.74 26.28
N LEU A 116 -14.35 9.73 25.41
CA LEU A 116 -15.05 11.02 25.49
C LEU A 116 -16.55 10.84 25.23
N VAL A 117 -16.93 10.03 24.24
CA VAL A 117 -18.34 9.72 23.97
C VAL A 117 -19.01 9.06 25.18
N ASP A 118 -18.31 8.17 25.88
CA ASP A 118 -18.81 7.49 27.09
C ASP A 118 -18.90 8.43 28.31
N GLU A 119 -18.10 9.49 28.36
CA GLU A 119 -18.08 10.49 29.44
C GLU A 119 -19.16 11.56 29.27
N LEU A 120 -19.43 12.00 28.04
CA LEU A 120 -20.47 13.00 27.74
C LEU A 120 -21.86 12.75 28.38
N PRO A 121 -22.44 11.52 28.37
CA PRO A 121 -23.71 11.27 29.02
C PRO A 121 -23.62 11.32 30.55
N LYS A 122 -22.44 11.08 31.14
CA LYS A 122 -22.22 11.17 32.59
C LYS A 122 -22.21 12.64 33.01
N GLU A 123 -21.55 13.51 32.26
CA GLU A 123 -21.54 14.96 32.53
C GLU A 123 -22.92 15.61 32.38
N LYS A 124 -23.69 15.24 31.34
CA LYS A 124 -25.07 15.74 31.17
C LYS A 124 -25.97 15.34 32.34
N ARG A 125 -25.79 14.14 32.90
CA ARG A 125 -26.52 13.70 34.10
C ARG A 125 -26.16 14.51 35.34
N ILE A 126 -24.90 14.90 35.50
CA ILE A 126 -24.44 15.75 36.60
C ILE A 126 -25.02 17.17 36.47
N SER A 127 -24.99 17.76 35.28
CA SER A 127 -25.57 19.08 35.01
C SER A 127 -27.09 19.11 35.26
N ALA A 128 -27.82 18.09 34.81
CA ALA A 128 -29.25 17.97 35.07
C ALA A 128 -29.57 17.80 36.57
N ALA A 129 -28.79 16.99 37.29
CA ALA A 129 -28.96 16.81 38.73
C ALA A 129 -28.68 18.11 39.52
N GLN A 130 -27.66 18.88 39.14
CA GLN A 130 -27.37 20.18 39.74
C GLN A 130 -28.48 21.21 39.46
N SER A 131 -29.05 21.21 38.24
CA SER A 131 -30.19 22.08 37.90
C SER A 131 -31.47 21.74 38.67
N ILE A 132 -31.66 20.48 39.08
CA ILE A 132 -32.82 20.07 39.89
C ILE A 132 -32.66 20.57 41.32
N VAL A 133 -31.48 20.42 41.93
CA VAL A 133 -31.22 20.86 43.31
C VAL A 133 -31.44 22.37 43.46
N LEU A 134 -31.01 23.18 42.51
CA LEU A 134 -31.21 24.65 42.54
C LEU A 134 -32.66 25.11 42.33
N LYS A 135 -33.57 24.22 41.89
CA LYS A 135 -34.99 24.55 41.71
C LYS A 135 -35.87 24.17 42.89
N VAL A 136 -35.35 23.44 43.88
CA VAL A 136 -36.12 22.97 45.05
C VAL A 136 -36.17 24.01 46.17
N ASP A 137 -35.35 25.07 46.11
CA ASP A 137 -35.26 26.10 47.15
C ASP A 137 -36.13 27.36 46.89
N ILE A 138 -37.29 27.25 46.23
CA ILE A 138 -38.24 28.37 46.03
C ILE A 138 -39.65 27.99 46.51
#